data_AF-A0A8T4CXA0-F1
#
_entry.id   AF-A0A8T4CXA0-F1
#
_cell.length_a   1.000
_cell.length_b   1.000
_cell.length_c   1.000
_cell.angle_alpha   90.00
_cell.angle_beta   90.00
_cell.angle_gamma   90.00
#
_symmetry.space_group_name_H-M   'P 1'
#
loop_
_entity.id
_entity.type
_entity.pdbx_description
1 polymer ?
#
loop_
_entity_poly.entity_id
_entity_poly.type
_entity_poly.pdbx_seq_one_letter_code
_entity_poly.pdbx_strand_id
1 'polypeptide(L)'
;MSSKKEEDVQKVNLGLLRDETEEEIKYIQKKLQIEDKEVYLLSKQFFKKLLELDYETTYEELLEEIDKIYLDKELRKEIQAFIINIGQIEYSRKEFTQEELRILLDELRRISKKLIHIHQQKGFFARLLIKLGAKEESEETTVGSLKEIVEKEEDKLEEQVKISNLRDSLIASEKAMDEEHNEEKAKKLYQKAMQLYSELSKEQQNFIYPELMKTYNHLS
;
A
#
# COMPACT_ATOMS: atom_id res chain seq x y z
N MET A 1 28.82 38.40 -10.83
CA MET A 1 28.92 37.00 -11.29
C MET A 1 28.80 36.12 -10.05
N SER A 2 27.59 35.68 -9.73
CA SER A 2 27.36 34.73 -8.63
C SER A 2 26.93 33.41 -9.25
N SER A 3 27.81 32.42 -9.12
CA SER A 3 27.58 31.05 -9.53
C SER A 3 26.46 30.45 -8.67
N LYS A 4 25.27 30.26 -9.26
CA LYS A 4 24.28 29.33 -8.74
C LYS A 4 24.88 27.93 -8.88
N LYS A 5 25.23 27.30 -7.76
CA LYS A 5 25.41 25.86 -7.70
C LYS A 5 24.02 25.25 -7.89
N GLU A 6 23.82 24.62 -9.03
CA GLU A 6 22.75 23.63 -9.22
C GLU A 6 23.07 22.47 -8.28
N GLU A 7 22.30 22.35 -7.20
CA GLU A 7 22.28 21.13 -6.39
C GLU A 7 21.56 20.08 -7.25
N ASP A 8 22.32 19.10 -7.74
CA ASP A 8 21.79 17.87 -8.31
C ASP A 8 20.91 17.19 -7.26
N VAL A 9 19.60 17.39 -7.36
CA VAL A 9 18.62 16.64 -6.58
C VAL A 9 18.62 15.21 -7.11
N GLN A 10 19.46 14.38 -6.49
CA GLN A 10 19.52 12.95 -6.77
C GLN A 10 18.17 12.31 -6.40
N LYS A 11 17.35 12.06 -7.41
CA LYS A 11 16.11 11.30 -7.29
C LYS A 11 16.38 9.96 -6.62
N VAL A 12 15.65 9.64 -5.55
CA VAL A 12 15.92 8.45 -4.75
C VAL A 12 15.63 7.18 -5.55
N ASN A 13 16.66 6.34 -5.74
CA ASN A 13 16.49 5.02 -6.33
C ASN A 13 15.93 4.08 -5.26
N LEU A 14 14.62 3.86 -5.29
CA LEU A 14 13.93 3.06 -4.27
C LEU A 14 14.40 1.60 -4.22
N GLY A 15 14.84 1.04 -5.36
CA GLY A 15 15.46 -0.29 -5.38
C GLY A 15 16.71 -0.33 -4.50
N LEU A 16 17.61 0.64 -4.68
CA LEU A 16 18.80 0.79 -3.85
C LEU A 16 18.44 1.06 -2.39
N LEU A 17 17.46 1.93 -2.12
CA LEU A 17 17.02 2.22 -0.74
C LEU A 17 16.59 0.95 0.00
N ARG A 18 15.84 0.04 -0.63
CA ARG A 18 15.48 -1.24 0.00
C ARG A 18 16.65 -2.15 0.17
N ASP A 19 17.52 -2.25 -0.83
CA ASP A 19 18.66 -3.15 -0.74
C ASP A 19 19.58 -2.71 0.39
N GLU A 20 19.86 -1.41 0.51
CA GLU A 20 20.55 -0.80 1.66
C GLU A 20 19.84 -1.13 2.99
N THR A 21 18.52 -0.88 3.05
CA THR A 21 17.72 -1.14 4.26
C THR A 21 17.74 -2.61 4.66
N GLU A 22 17.62 -3.54 3.70
CA GLU A 22 17.65 -4.99 3.95
C GLU A 22 19.05 -5.45 4.41
N GLU A 23 20.12 -4.88 3.87
CA GLU A 23 21.48 -5.14 4.34
C GLU A 23 21.72 -4.66 5.77
N GLU A 24 21.26 -3.45 6.11
CA GLU A 24 21.33 -2.91 7.46
C GLU A 24 20.50 -3.73 8.46
N ILE A 25 19.28 -4.13 8.09
CA ILE A 25 18.45 -5.04 8.90
C ILE A 25 19.19 -6.34 9.18
N LYS A 26 19.76 -6.99 8.15
CA LYS A 26 20.53 -8.24 8.31
C LYS A 26 21.76 -8.03 9.19
N TYR A 27 22.42 -6.89 9.09
CA TYR A 27 23.57 -6.56 9.93
C TYR A 27 23.17 -6.44 11.40
N ILE A 28 22.11 -5.68 11.70
CA ILE A 28 21.60 -5.51 13.07
C ILE A 28 21.13 -6.84 13.66
N GLN A 29 20.37 -7.64 12.89
CA GLN A 29 19.85 -8.94 13.36
C GLN A 29 20.95 -9.97 13.69
N LYS A 30 22.16 -9.83 13.13
CA LYS A 30 23.32 -10.70 13.45
C LYS A 30 24.00 -10.35 14.77
N LYS A 31 23.72 -9.18 15.34
CA LYS A 31 24.32 -8.78 16.61
C LYS A 31 23.79 -9.64 17.75
N LEU A 32 24.63 -9.84 18.77
CA LEU A 32 24.23 -10.52 20.00
C LEU A 32 23.15 -9.73 20.75
N GLN A 33 23.27 -8.40 20.71
CA GLN A 33 22.35 -7.45 21.31
C GLN A 33 22.01 -6.38 20.28
N ILE A 34 20.72 -6.17 20.06
CA ILE A 34 20.14 -5.13 19.23
C ILE A 34 19.82 -3.96 20.16
N GLU A 35 20.24 -2.76 19.78
CA GLU A 35 19.93 -1.54 20.52
C GLU A 35 18.70 -0.86 19.93
N ASP A 36 17.79 -0.37 20.78
CA ASP A 36 16.58 0.34 20.39
C ASP A 36 16.90 1.53 19.47
N LYS A 37 17.99 2.24 19.78
CA LYS A 37 18.48 3.39 19.00
C LYS A 37 18.82 3.01 17.56
N GLU A 38 19.35 1.82 17.31
CA GLU A 38 19.71 1.38 15.96
C GLU A 38 18.46 1.11 15.13
N VAL A 39 17.47 0.43 15.71
CA VAL A 39 16.18 0.16 15.06
C VAL A 39 15.46 1.47 14.75
N TYR A 40 15.43 2.39 15.71
CA TYR A 40 14.84 3.72 15.53
C TYR A 40 15.53 4.52 14.42
N LEU A 41 16.86 4.63 14.45
CA LEU A 41 17.61 5.42 13.46
C LEU A 41 17.47 4.85 12.05
N LEU A 42 17.59 3.53 11.89
CA LEU A 42 17.38 2.85 10.61
C LEU A 42 15.97 3.13 10.06
N SER A 43 14.94 2.99 10.89
CA SER A 43 13.55 3.22 10.49
C SER A 43 13.33 4.67 10.07
N LYS A 44 13.86 5.62 10.86
CA LYS A 44 13.78 7.05 10.57
C LYS A 44 14.53 7.42 9.29
N GLN A 45 15.72 6.89 9.07
CA GLN A 45 16.49 7.10 7.85
C GLN A 45 15.80 6.53 6.62
N PHE A 46 15.18 5.35 6.73
CA PHE A 46 14.39 4.76 5.65
C PHE A 46 13.26 5.72 5.23
N PHE A 47 12.43 6.17 6.17
CA PHE A 47 11.32 7.08 5.83
C PHE A 47 11.80 8.44 5.37
N LYS A 48 12.86 8.99 5.98
CA LYS A 48 13.47 10.26 5.53
C LYS A 48 13.89 10.18 4.07
N LYS A 49 14.60 9.11 3.68
CA LYS A 49 15.00 8.88 2.27
C LYS A 49 13.78 8.61 1.37
N LEU A 50 12.82 7.81 1.83
CA LEU A 50 11.61 7.48 1.05
C LEU A 50 10.77 8.72 0.72
N LEU A 51 10.66 9.63 1.68
CA LEU A 51 9.83 10.83 1.62
C LEU A 51 10.61 12.06 1.14
N GLU A 52 11.90 11.89 0.82
CA GLU A 52 12.81 12.96 0.40
C GLU A 52 12.83 14.16 1.37
N LEU A 53 12.73 13.88 2.68
CA LEU A 53 12.77 14.91 3.71
C LEU A 53 14.22 15.34 3.95
N ASP A 54 14.50 16.65 3.94
CA ASP A 54 15.84 17.20 4.13
C ASP A 54 16.14 17.58 5.61
N TYR A 55 15.11 17.78 6.42
CA TYR A 55 15.20 18.15 7.84
C TYR A 55 15.22 16.94 8.80
N GLU A 56 15.43 17.19 10.10
CA GLU A 56 15.22 16.20 11.16
C GLU A 56 13.73 16.13 11.50
N THR A 57 13.12 14.95 11.33
CA THR A 57 11.68 14.79 11.50
C THR A 57 11.33 14.12 12.81
N THR A 58 10.22 14.48 13.45
CA THR A 58 9.62 13.67 14.53
C THR A 58 8.78 12.52 13.93
N TYR A 59 8.33 11.57 14.76
CA TYR A 59 7.44 10.52 14.26
C TYR A 59 6.03 11.06 13.95
N GLU A 60 5.57 12.10 14.65
CA GLU A 60 4.31 12.79 14.31
C GLU A 60 4.39 13.42 12.92
N GLU A 61 5.50 14.10 12.61
CA GLU A 61 5.73 14.66 11.29
C GLU A 61 5.79 13.54 10.23
N LEU A 62 6.43 12.40 10.51
CA LEU A 62 6.40 11.25 9.61
C LEU A 62 4.97 10.73 9.38
N LEU A 63 4.11 10.69 10.39
CA LEU A 63 2.70 10.30 10.22
C LEU A 63 1.96 11.27 9.32
N GLU A 64 2.17 12.58 9.50
CA GLU A 64 1.57 13.61 8.66
C GLU A 64 2.03 13.49 7.21
N GLU A 65 3.32 13.23 6.97
CA GLU A 65 3.85 13.03 5.62
C GLU A 65 3.29 11.76 4.96
N ILE A 66 3.18 10.66 5.71
CA ILE A 66 2.53 9.44 5.23
C ILE A 66 1.05 9.67 4.88
N ASP A 67 0.36 10.58 5.59
CA ASP A 67 -1.05 10.85 5.29
C ASP A 67 -1.26 11.63 4.00
N LYS A 68 -0.28 12.44 3.59
CA LYS A 68 -0.29 13.19 2.31
C LYS A 68 -0.13 12.29 1.09
N ILE A 69 0.41 11.11 1.32
CA ILE A 69 0.72 10.11 0.31
C ILE A 69 -0.51 9.24 0.03
N TYR A 70 -0.77 8.93 -1.24
CA TYR A 70 -1.77 7.93 -1.60
C TYR A 70 -1.20 6.54 -1.31
N LEU A 71 -1.86 5.73 -0.48
CA LEU A 71 -1.51 4.35 -0.12
C LEU A 71 -2.81 3.58 0.02
N ASP A 72 -2.80 2.27 -0.28
CA ASP A 72 -3.93 1.44 0.06
C ASP A 72 -4.19 1.47 1.58
N LYS A 73 -5.46 1.28 1.96
CA LYS A 73 -5.91 1.48 3.34
C LYS A 73 -5.22 0.53 4.33
N GLU A 74 -4.85 -0.67 3.89
CA GLU A 74 -4.22 -1.67 4.75
C GLU A 74 -2.74 -1.33 4.97
N LEU A 75 -2.01 -1.03 3.91
CA LEU A 75 -0.60 -0.62 3.99
C LEU A 75 -0.45 0.70 4.75
N ARG A 76 -1.35 1.68 4.56
CA ARG A 76 -1.32 2.91 5.36
C ARG A 76 -1.41 2.61 6.85
N LYS A 77 -2.36 1.77 7.25
CA LYS A 77 -2.52 1.38 8.66
C LYS A 77 -1.30 0.64 9.19
N GLU A 78 -0.72 -0.26 8.39
CA GLU A 78 0.50 -0.99 8.74
C GLU A 78 1.67 -0.03 8.97
N ILE A 79 1.89 0.93 8.06
CA ILE A 79 2.95 1.95 8.18
C ILE A 79 2.70 2.85 9.39
N GLN A 80 1.48 3.32 9.61
CA GLN A 80 1.13 4.17 10.75
C GLN A 80 1.36 3.44 12.08
N ALA A 81 0.91 2.17 12.19
CA ALA A 81 1.13 1.36 13.37
C ALA A 81 2.64 1.16 13.63
N PHE A 82 3.41 0.90 12.58
CA PHE A 82 4.86 0.80 12.67
C PHE A 82 5.51 2.10 13.15
N ILE A 83 5.15 3.26 12.57
CA ILE A 83 5.68 4.57 12.97
C ILE A 83 5.35 4.89 14.43
N ILE A 84 4.14 4.57 14.89
CA ILE A 84 3.74 4.72 16.29
C ILE A 84 4.61 3.83 17.20
N ASN A 85 4.85 2.57 16.81
CA ASN A 85 5.65 1.64 17.60
C ASN A 85 7.12 2.09 17.70
N ILE A 86 7.73 2.56 16.60
CA ILE A 86 9.09 3.11 16.67
C ILE A 86 9.14 4.43 17.44
N GLY A 87 8.07 5.24 17.40
CA GLY A 87 7.96 6.48 18.19
C GLY A 87 7.98 6.21 19.70
N GLN A 88 7.51 5.04 20.14
CA GLN A 88 7.62 4.64 21.55
C GLN A 88 9.07 4.47 22.01
N ILE A 89 10.03 4.19 21.12
CA ILE A 89 11.46 4.12 21.48
C ILE A 89 11.98 5.50 21.92
N GLU A 90 11.51 6.57 21.28
CA GLU A 90 11.96 7.93 21.55
C GLU A 90 11.23 8.57 22.74
N TYR A 91 9.92 8.36 22.83
CA TYR A 91 9.06 9.12 23.77
C TYR A 91 8.56 8.32 24.97
N SER A 92 8.74 7.01 24.98
CA SER A 92 8.27 6.17 26.09
C SER A 92 9.44 5.67 26.94
N ARG A 93 9.14 5.34 28.20
CA ARG A 93 10.07 4.59 29.08
C ARG A 93 9.97 3.08 28.86
N LYS A 94 9.31 2.63 27.79
CA LYS A 94 9.16 1.21 27.49
C LYS A 94 10.53 0.68 27.08
N GLU A 95 11.02 -0.30 27.81
CA GLU A 95 12.18 -1.09 27.38
C GLU A 95 11.71 -2.13 26.37
N PHE A 96 12.33 -2.13 25.19
CA PHE A 96 12.02 -3.13 24.17
C PHE A 96 12.84 -4.39 24.40
N THR A 97 12.17 -5.53 24.37
CA THR A 97 12.86 -6.82 24.37
C THR A 97 13.56 -7.06 23.03
N GLN A 98 14.59 -7.90 23.05
CA GLN A 98 15.31 -8.27 21.82
C GLN A 98 14.39 -8.87 20.74
N GLU A 99 13.35 -9.59 21.16
CA GLU A 99 12.36 -10.14 20.23
C GLU A 99 11.47 -9.05 19.64
N GLU A 100 11.01 -8.08 20.43
CA GLU A 100 10.24 -6.94 19.91
C GLU A 100 11.05 -6.12 18.89
N LEU A 101 12.34 -5.90 19.15
CA LEU A 101 13.23 -5.21 18.20
C LEU A 101 13.37 -5.98 16.88
N ARG A 102 13.45 -7.32 16.95
CA ARG A 102 13.48 -8.16 15.74
C ARG A 102 12.18 -8.09 14.96
N ILE A 103 11.05 -8.08 15.65
CA ILE A 103 9.72 -7.92 15.05
C ILE A 103 9.64 -6.58 14.32
N LEU A 104 10.11 -5.48 14.93
CA LEU A 104 10.14 -4.16 14.28
C LEU A 104 11.03 -4.15 13.02
N LEU A 105 12.21 -4.78 13.08
CA LEU A 105 13.08 -4.90 11.89
C LEU A 105 12.41 -5.71 10.78
N ASP A 106 11.71 -6.79 11.12
CA ASP A 106 10.96 -7.58 10.15
C ASP A 106 9.74 -6.83 9.57
N GLU A 107 9.08 -6.01 10.38
CA GLU A 107 8.02 -5.10 9.93
C GLU A 107 8.56 -4.07 8.92
N LEU A 108 9.67 -3.39 9.25
CA LEU A 108 10.34 -2.46 8.34
C LEU A 108 10.69 -3.13 7.01
N ARG A 109 11.23 -4.36 7.08
CA ARG A 109 11.55 -5.16 5.88
C ARG A 109 10.33 -5.48 5.03
N ARG A 110 9.19 -5.79 5.63
CA ARG A 110 7.94 -6.06 4.90
C ARG A 110 7.41 -4.78 4.26
N ILE A 111 7.39 -3.68 5.02
CA ILE A 111 6.94 -2.36 4.56
C ILE A 111 7.78 -1.90 3.36
N SER A 112 9.11 -1.99 3.45
CA SER A 112 10.00 -1.56 2.36
C SER A 112 9.76 -2.36 1.07
N LYS A 113 9.53 -3.68 1.18
CA LYS A 113 9.18 -4.54 0.03
C LYS A 113 7.83 -4.16 -0.59
N LYS A 114 6.80 -3.93 0.22
CA LYS A 114 5.46 -3.54 -0.25
C LYS A 114 5.50 -2.20 -0.98
N LEU A 115 6.15 -1.20 -0.39
CA LEU A 115 6.29 0.14 -0.99
C LEU A 115 6.99 0.11 -2.35
N ILE A 116 7.99 -0.75 -2.52
CA ILE A 116 8.70 -0.88 -3.81
C ILE A 116 7.94 -1.72 -4.81
N HIS A 117 7.23 -2.75 -4.37
CA HIS A 117 6.35 -3.49 -5.26
C HIS A 117 5.32 -2.55 -5.89
N ILE A 118 4.74 -1.67 -5.07
CA ILE A 118 3.84 -0.61 -5.54
C ILE A 118 4.56 0.38 -6.46
N HIS A 119 5.83 0.74 -6.19
CA HIS A 119 6.61 1.59 -7.09
C HIS A 119 6.85 0.97 -8.48
N GLN A 120 7.13 -0.33 -8.54
CA GLN A 120 7.39 -1.06 -9.78
C GLN A 120 6.15 -1.20 -10.66
N GLN A 121 4.95 -1.11 -10.07
CA GLN A 121 3.71 -0.90 -10.79
C GLN A 121 3.67 0.58 -11.24
N LYS A 122 4.24 0.83 -12.42
CA LYS A 122 4.48 2.15 -13.04
C LYS A 122 3.31 3.13 -12.84
N GLY A 123 3.45 4.09 -11.93
CA GLY A 123 2.50 5.22 -11.82
C GLY A 123 2.22 5.74 -10.42
N PHE A 124 2.72 5.10 -9.37
CA PHE A 124 2.41 5.46 -7.99
C PHE A 124 3.18 6.67 -7.46
N PHE A 125 4.47 6.82 -7.80
CA PHE A 125 5.31 7.89 -7.23
C PHE A 125 5.15 9.27 -7.88
N ALA A 126 4.65 9.33 -9.12
CA ALA A 126 4.15 10.60 -9.66
C ALA A 126 3.01 11.15 -8.78
N ARG A 127 2.15 10.27 -8.24
CA ARG A 127 1.06 10.62 -7.32
C ARG A 127 1.55 10.93 -5.90
N LEU A 128 2.67 10.34 -5.49
CA LEU A 128 3.33 10.60 -4.21
C LEU A 128 3.82 12.05 -4.10
N LEU A 129 4.45 12.56 -5.17
CA LEU A 129 5.06 13.89 -5.20
C LEU A 129 4.09 15.03 -5.52
N ILE A 130 2.93 14.73 -6.13
CA ILE A 130 1.92 15.75 -6.50
C ILE A 130 1.41 16.56 -5.29
N LYS A 131 1.51 16.04 -4.05
CA LYS A 131 1.04 16.74 -2.84
C LYS A 131 2.14 17.33 -1.95
N LEU A 132 3.40 16.99 -2.16
CA LEU A 132 4.53 17.43 -1.32
C LEU A 132 5.09 18.81 -1.72
N GLY A 133 4.43 19.53 -2.64
CA GLY A 133 4.82 20.90 -2.98
C GLY A 133 6.01 20.99 -3.95
N ALA A 134 6.24 19.95 -4.76
CA ALA A 134 7.15 20.04 -5.89
C ALA A 134 6.62 21.12 -6.85
N LYS A 135 7.25 22.29 -6.79
CA LYS A 135 7.11 23.39 -7.73
C LYS A 135 7.49 22.83 -9.10
N GLU A 136 6.50 22.59 -9.95
CA GLU A 136 6.70 22.20 -11.35
C GLU A 136 7.44 23.32 -12.08
N GLU A 137 8.76 23.21 -12.18
CA GLU A 137 9.50 23.83 -13.28
C GLU A 137 9.81 22.74 -14.31
N SER A 138 8.88 22.66 -15.27
CA SER A 138 9.00 22.20 -16.65
C SER A 138 9.59 20.82 -16.94
N GLU A 139 8.74 19.96 -17.50
CA GLU A 139 8.94 19.52 -18.89
C GLU A 139 7.59 19.19 -19.54
N GLU A 140 7.29 19.87 -20.65
CA GLU A 140 6.17 19.60 -21.55
C GLU A 140 6.28 18.17 -22.09
N THR A 141 5.73 17.20 -21.35
CA THR A 141 5.38 15.89 -21.90
C THR A 141 3.99 15.50 -21.42
N THR A 142 2.98 15.91 -22.19
CA THR A 142 1.65 15.29 -22.28
C THR A 142 0.91 15.03 -20.95
N VAL A 143 0.53 16.11 -20.25
CA VAL A 143 -0.46 16.08 -19.14
C VAL A 143 -1.80 15.45 -19.57
N GLY A 144 -2.14 15.51 -20.87
CA GLY A 144 -3.32 14.83 -21.42
C GLY A 144 -3.26 13.30 -21.37
N SER A 145 -2.07 12.69 -21.53
CA SER A 145 -1.94 11.23 -21.53
C SER A 145 -1.96 10.64 -20.12
N LEU A 146 -1.48 11.36 -19.10
CA LEU A 146 -1.52 10.88 -17.73
C LEU A 146 -2.93 10.85 -17.14
N LYS A 147 -3.78 11.83 -17.48
CA LYS A 147 -5.18 11.87 -17.02
C LYS A 147 -6.00 10.72 -17.60
N GLU A 148 -5.84 10.44 -18.90
CA GLU A 148 -6.47 9.28 -19.56
C GLU A 148 -5.96 7.93 -19.02
N ILE A 149 -4.69 7.84 -18.63
CA ILE A 149 -4.13 6.61 -18.04
C ILE A 149 -4.65 6.41 -16.62
N VAL A 150 -4.76 7.48 -15.83
CA VAL A 150 -5.31 7.43 -14.46
C VAL A 150 -6.79 7.06 -14.47
N GLU A 151 -7.61 7.67 -15.34
CA GLU A 151 -9.02 7.30 -15.50
C GLU A 151 -9.17 5.84 -15.94
N LYS A 152 -8.37 5.38 -16.91
CA LYS A 152 -8.38 3.97 -17.36
C LYS A 152 -7.90 2.96 -16.31
N GLU A 153 -7.07 3.38 -15.34
CA GLU A 153 -6.63 2.50 -14.24
C GLU A 153 -7.59 2.53 -13.05
N GLU A 154 -8.22 3.67 -12.75
CA GLU A 154 -9.28 3.76 -11.75
C GLU A 154 -10.48 2.91 -12.16
N ASP A 155 -10.89 2.97 -13.43
CA ASP A 155 -11.95 2.12 -13.97
C ASP A 155 -11.63 0.62 -13.81
N LYS A 156 -10.36 0.23 -14.03
CA LYS A 156 -9.91 -1.17 -13.86
C LYS A 156 -9.86 -1.63 -12.40
N LEU A 157 -9.42 -0.76 -11.49
CA LEU A 157 -9.38 -1.04 -10.06
C LEU A 157 -10.79 -1.13 -9.48
N GLU A 158 -11.69 -0.23 -9.87
CA GLU A 158 -13.10 -0.27 -9.47
C GLU A 158 -13.78 -1.55 -9.99
N GLU A 159 -13.47 -1.95 -11.23
CA GLU A 159 -13.98 -3.18 -11.81
C GLU A 159 -13.43 -4.45 -11.12
N GLN A 160 -12.16 -4.47 -10.71
CA GLN A 160 -11.62 -5.57 -9.89
C GLN A 160 -12.28 -5.67 -8.52
N VAL A 161 -12.54 -4.54 -7.86
CA VAL A 161 -13.24 -4.52 -6.57
C VAL A 161 -14.68 -5.03 -6.73
N LYS A 162 -15.37 -4.66 -7.82
CA LYS A 162 -16.70 -5.20 -8.13
C LYS A 162 -16.68 -6.71 -8.36
N ILE A 163 -15.67 -7.23 -9.06
CA ILE A 163 -15.49 -8.68 -9.27
C ILE A 163 -15.26 -9.42 -7.95
N SER A 164 -14.41 -8.88 -7.07
CA SER A 164 -14.16 -9.49 -5.75
C SER A 164 -15.45 -9.56 -4.92
N ASN A 165 -16.17 -8.44 -4.83
CA ASN A 165 -17.43 -8.37 -4.07
C ASN A 165 -18.52 -9.27 -4.64
N LEU A 166 -18.55 -9.45 -5.97
CA LEU A 166 -19.45 -10.39 -6.64
C LEU A 166 -19.14 -11.82 -6.21
N ARG A 167 -17.87 -12.23 -6.29
CA ARG A 167 -17.44 -13.58 -5.90
C ARG A 167 -17.73 -13.88 -4.44
N ASP A 168 -17.45 -12.94 -3.56
CA ASP A 168 -17.77 -13.07 -2.13
C ASP A 168 -19.27 -13.25 -1.91
N SER A 169 -20.11 -12.55 -2.69
CA SER A 169 -21.56 -12.69 -2.63
C SER A 169 -22.05 -14.04 -3.17
N LEU A 170 -21.43 -14.59 -4.22
CA LEU A 170 -21.72 -15.94 -4.73
C LEU A 170 -21.33 -17.02 -3.71
N ILE A 171 -20.13 -16.94 -3.14
CA ILE A 171 -19.65 -17.88 -2.12
C ILE A 171 -20.56 -17.83 -0.88
N ALA A 172 -20.92 -16.63 -0.42
CA ALA A 172 -21.83 -16.47 0.70
C ALA A 172 -23.24 -17.01 0.40
N SER A 173 -23.69 -16.92 -0.86
CA SER A 173 -24.95 -17.51 -1.30
C SER A 173 -24.91 -19.04 -1.26
N GLU A 174 -23.85 -19.66 -1.79
CA GLU A 174 -23.64 -21.12 -1.75
C GLU A 174 -23.61 -21.60 -0.29
N LYS A 175 -22.84 -20.91 0.56
CA LYS A 175 -22.75 -21.21 1.99
C LYS A 175 -24.11 -21.11 2.71
N ALA A 176 -24.87 -20.06 2.44
CA ALA A 176 -26.19 -19.88 3.05
C ALA A 176 -27.16 -21.02 2.67
N MET A 177 -26.98 -21.63 1.50
CA MET A 177 -27.81 -22.75 1.04
C MET A 177 -27.34 -24.09 1.61
N ASP A 178 -26.04 -24.37 1.58
CA ASP A 178 -25.47 -25.67 1.93
C ASP A 178 -25.30 -25.86 3.45
N GLU A 179 -24.87 -24.82 4.15
CA GLU A 179 -24.55 -24.92 5.59
C GLU A 179 -25.68 -24.38 6.47
N GLU A 180 -26.28 -23.25 6.08
CA GLU A 180 -27.29 -22.58 6.89
C GLU A 180 -28.72 -23.00 6.53
N HIS A 181 -28.91 -23.73 5.41
CA HIS A 181 -30.21 -24.09 4.84
C HIS A 181 -31.20 -22.91 4.75
N ASN A 182 -30.66 -21.72 4.47
CA ASN A 182 -31.40 -20.46 4.47
C ASN A 182 -31.56 -19.94 3.02
N GLU A 183 -32.58 -20.47 2.35
CA GLU A 183 -32.87 -20.20 0.95
C GLU A 183 -33.16 -18.72 0.67
N GLU A 184 -33.86 -18.02 1.57
CA GLU A 184 -34.18 -16.61 1.40
C GLU A 184 -32.92 -15.74 1.44
N LYS A 185 -31.99 -16.04 2.37
CA LYS A 185 -30.69 -15.37 2.47
C LYS A 185 -29.83 -15.65 1.23
N ALA A 186 -29.79 -16.90 0.78
CA ALA A 186 -29.06 -17.29 -0.42
C ALA A 186 -29.55 -16.53 -1.65
N LYS A 187 -30.87 -16.51 -1.90
CA LYS A 187 -31.48 -15.76 -3.01
C LYS A 187 -31.18 -14.25 -2.96
N LYS A 188 -31.21 -13.63 -1.78
CA LYS A 188 -30.84 -12.21 -1.60
C LYS A 188 -29.37 -11.94 -1.94
N LEU A 189 -28.46 -12.81 -1.51
CA LEU A 189 -27.03 -12.69 -1.81
C LEU A 189 -26.74 -12.90 -3.29
N TYR A 190 -27.41 -13.86 -3.92
CA TYR A 190 -27.33 -14.07 -5.36
C TYR A 190 -27.86 -12.88 -6.17
N GLN A 191 -28.98 -12.28 -5.77
CA GLN A 191 -29.50 -11.06 -6.41
C GLN A 191 -28.50 -9.90 -6.31
N LYS A 192 -27.82 -9.76 -5.17
CA LYS A 192 -26.75 -8.75 -5.00
C LYS A 192 -25.56 -9.04 -5.94
N ALA A 193 -25.18 -10.31 -6.09
CA ALA A 193 -24.15 -10.71 -7.05
C ALA A 193 -24.56 -10.39 -8.50
N MET A 194 -25.82 -10.60 -8.87
CA MET A 194 -26.35 -10.26 -10.20
C MET A 194 -26.34 -8.75 -10.49
N GLN A 195 -26.63 -7.91 -9.49
CA GLN A 195 -26.54 -6.46 -9.64
C GLN A 195 -25.11 -6.04 -9.97
N LEU A 196 -24.14 -6.53 -9.18
CA LEU A 196 -22.71 -6.28 -9.43
C LEU A 196 -22.28 -6.81 -10.80
N TYR A 197 -22.75 -7.99 -11.20
CA TYR A 197 -22.47 -8.56 -12.52
C TYR A 197 -22.94 -7.67 -13.67
N SER A 198 -24.13 -7.06 -13.53
CA SER A 198 -24.70 -6.19 -14.56
C SER A 198 -23.92 -4.89 -14.78
N GLU A 199 -23.13 -4.48 -13.78
CA GLU A 199 -22.27 -3.29 -13.81
C GLU A 199 -20.87 -3.57 -14.38
N LEU A 200 -20.50 -4.83 -14.60
CA LEU A 200 -19.20 -5.21 -15.18
C LEU A 200 -19.16 -5.00 -16.70
N SER A 201 -17.97 -4.82 -17.26
CA SER A 201 -17.76 -4.86 -18.71
C SER A 201 -18.12 -6.22 -19.29
N LYS A 202 -18.45 -6.26 -20.58
CA LYS A 202 -18.81 -7.50 -21.29
C LYS A 202 -17.74 -8.58 -21.23
N GLU A 203 -16.46 -8.17 -21.22
CA GLU A 203 -15.34 -9.11 -21.14
C GLU A 203 -15.29 -9.81 -19.77
N GLN A 204 -15.46 -9.05 -18.69
CA GLN A 204 -15.51 -9.58 -17.33
C GLN A 204 -16.79 -10.38 -17.04
N GLN A 205 -17.91 -9.94 -17.60
CA GLN A 205 -19.17 -10.71 -17.57
C GLN A 205 -18.95 -12.11 -18.15
N ASN A 206 -18.34 -12.23 -19.33
CA ASN A 206 -18.07 -13.53 -19.94
C ASN A 206 -17.15 -14.41 -19.08
N PHE A 207 -16.18 -13.81 -18.38
CA PHE A 207 -15.27 -14.53 -17.51
C PHE A 207 -15.95 -15.07 -16.24
N ILE A 208 -16.86 -14.28 -15.64
CA ILE A 208 -17.55 -14.61 -14.38
C ILE A 208 -18.82 -15.44 -14.62
N TYR A 209 -19.38 -15.40 -15.82
CA TYR A 209 -20.62 -16.09 -16.19
C TYR A 209 -20.67 -17.59 -15.79
N PRO A 210 -19.60 -18.39 -15.96
CA PRO A 210 -19.61 -19.79 -15.52
C PRO A 210 -19.83 -19.96 -14.01
N GLU A 211 -19.23 -19.11 -13.19
CA GLU A 211 -19.40 -19.13 -11.73
C GLU A 211 -20.84 -18.76 -11.35
N LEU A 212 -21.40 -17.73 -12.01
CA LEU A 212 -22.76 -17.25 -11.75
C LEU A 212 -23.83 -18.28 -12.16
N MET A 213 -23.61 -19.01 -13.26
CA MET A 213 -24.48 -20.10 -13.70
C MET A 213 -24.41 -21.32 -12.78
N LYS A 214 -23.21 -21.63 -12.24
CA LYS A 214 -23.05 -22.70 -11.27
C LYS A 214 -23.90 -22.43 -10.03
N THR A 215 -23.79 -21.23 -9.44
CA THR A 215 -24.58 -20.85 -8.26
C THR A 215 -26.08 -20.76 -8.57
N TYR A 216 -26.48 -20.30 -9.78
CA TYR A 216 -27.89 -20.31 -10.22
C TYR A 216 -28.50 -21.70 -10.24
N ASN A 217 -27.79 -22.66 -10.85
CA ASN A 217 -28.24 -24.04 -10.93
C ASN A 217 -28.31 -24.71 -9.56
N HIS A 218 -27.48 -24.25 -8.62
CA HIS A 218 -27.49 -24.71 -7.23
C HIS A 218 -28.69 -24.17 -6.45
N LEU A 219 -29.17 -22.96 -6.78
CA LEU A 219 -30.31 -22.27 -6.16
C LEU A 219 -31.68 -22.65 -6.76
N SER A 220 -31.70 -23.34 -7.89
CA SER A 220 -32.90 -23.73 -8.64
C SER A 220 -33.41 -25.11 -8.24
#